data_AF-A0A0B6YYX8-F1
#
_entry.id   AF-A0A0B6YYX8-F1
#
_cell.length_a   1.000
_cell.length_b   1.000
_cell.length_c   1.000
_cell.angle_alpha   90.00
_cell.angle_beta   90.00
_cell.angle_gamma   90.00
#
_symmetry.space_group_name_H-M   'P 1'
#
loop_
_entity.id
_entity.type
_entity.pdbx_description
1 polymer ?
#
loop_
_entity_poly.entity_id
_entity_poly.type
_entity_poly.pdbx_seq_one_letter_code
_entity_poly.pdbx_strand_id
1 'polypeptide(L)'
;PHILYVTDIFWSGFHLFFSHWLLANIVFNYFMAAFTKPGNPPQNVQEVVSICKKCISPKPPRTHHCTVCGTCILKMDHHCPWLNNCVGFYNHRYFFQFVFYMWFGTVYASVAGYDVFKQHFFGNKELIVPSFFLPINIAHHIWTSNSEYQTTANATVPVSFGVTVNNKILPTSEADYEVKATLEDQFLHNAIILQFLLCTGVAVALGLLAIWHARLISRGQTSIEQHINNKERARLKKKNRVFKNPYDFGVIKNWKLFLGIDKNR
;
A
#
# COMPACT_ATOMS: atom_id res chain seq x y z
N PRO A 1 -26.73 13.25 14.94
CA PRO A 1 -25.82 12.18 15.42
C PRO A 1 -24.79 12.80 16.37
N HIS A 2 -24.64 12.28 17.59
CA HIS A 2 -23.57 12.75 18.48
C HIS A 2 -22.27 12.05 18.11
N ILE A 3 -21.21 12.83 17.88
CA ILE A 3 -19.87 12.30 17.63
C ILE A 3 -19.12 12.28 18.96
N LEU A 4 -18.81 11.10 19.47
CA LEU A 4 -18.07 10.91 20.72
C LEU A 4 -16.62 10.56 20.41
N TYR A 5 -15.77 11.58 20.46
CA TYR A 5 -14.31 11.42 20.37
C TYR A 5 -13.75 10.93 21.71
N VAL A 6 -13.49 9.64 21.82
CA VAL A 6 -12.72 9.09 22.95
C VAL A 6 -11.24 9.11 22.55
N THR A 7 -10.48 10.04 23.14
CA THR A 7 -9.05 10.24 22.87
C THR A 7 -8.21 9.52 23.91
N ASP A 8 -7.69 8.32 23.59
CA ASP A 8 -6.48 7.86 24.26
C ASP A 8 -5.27 8.52 23.56
N ILE A 9 -4.55 9.34 24.32
CA ILE A 9 -3.35 10.04 23.86
C ILE A 9 -2.22 9.07 23.50
N PHE A 10 -2.14 7.91 24.18
CA PHE A 10 -1.17 6.86 23.87
C PHE A 10 -1.42 6.27 22.48
N TRP A 11 -2.66 5.84 22.19
CA TRP A 11 -3.00 5.31 20.87
C TRP A 11 -2.84 6.35 19.78
N SER A 12 -3.24 7.59 20.03
CA SER A 12 -3.07 8.70 19.07
C SER A 12 -1.60 8.93 18.73
N GLY A 13 -0.71 8.94 19.72
CA GLY A 13 0.75 9.03 19.53
C GLY A 13 1.34 7.81 18.82
N PHE A 14 0.92 6.59 19.20
CA PHE A 14 1.34 5.35 18.55
C PHE A 14 0.99 5.35 17.06
N HIS A 15 -0.26 5.67 16.72
CA HIS A 15 -0.71 5.68 15.34
C HIS A 15 0.01 6.76 14.52
N LEU A 16 0.23 7.96 15.07
CA LEU A 16 1.04 8.99 14.41
C LEU A 16 2.45 8.51 14.13
N PHE A 17 3.20 8.04 15.13
CA PHE A 17 4.57 7.58 14.96
C PHE A 17 4.68 6.41 13.97
N PHE A 18 3.83 5.39 14.12
CA PHE A 18 3.90 4.17 13.32
C PHE A 18 3.45 4.40 11.86
N SER A 19 2.39 5.18 11.64
CA SER A 19 1.95 5.52 10.27
C SER A 19 3.00 6.34 9.51
N HIS A 20 3.66 7.30 10.17
CA HIS A 20 4.73 8.09 9.56
C HIS A 20 5.99 7.27 9.31
N TRP A 21 6.34 6.33 10.20
CA TRP A 21 7.42 5.37 9.97
C TRP A 21 7.13 4.46 8.76
N LEU A 22 5.91 3.95 8.61
CA LEU A 22 5.50 3.18 7.43
C LEU A 22 5.55 4.03 6.17
N LEU A 23 5.02 5.25 6.19
CA LEU A 23 5.04 6.17 5.06
C LEU A 23 6.47 6.50 4.62
N ALA A 24 7.37 6.77 5.57
CA ALA A 24 8.79 7.02 5.29
C ALA A 24 9.45 5.81 4.61
N ASN A 25 9.18 4.59 5.08
CA ASN A 25 9.69 3.36 4.46
C ASN A 25 9.12 3.13 3.05
N ILE A 26 7.82 3.40 2.84
CA ILE A 26 7.16 3.35 1.54
C ILE A 26 7.82 4.32 0.55
N VAL A 27 7.90 5.61 0.92
CA VAL A 27 8.42 6.67 0.05
C VAL A 27 9.89 6.45 -0.26
N PHE A 28 10.71 6.11 0.73
CA PHE A 28 12.12 5.80 0.53
C PHE A 28 12.32 4.62 -0.43
N ASN A 29 11.62 3.50 -0.20
CA ASN A 29 11.80 2.33 -1.05
C ASN A 29 11.21 2.51 -2.44
N TYR A 30 10.10 3.24 -2.59
CA TYR A 30 9.57 3.63 -3.91
C TYR A 30 10.61 4.47 -4.68
N PHE A 31 11.13 5.53 -4.05
CA PHE A 31 12.14 6.40 -4.65
C PHE A 31 13.39 5.61 -5.05
N MET A 32 13.93 4.79 -4.14
CA MET A 32 15.10 3.96 -4.43
C MET A 32 14.82 2.90 -5.51
N ALA A 33 13.62 2.33 -5.58
CA ALA A 33 13.25 1.39 -6.64
C ALA A 33 13.12 2.08 -8.03
N ALA A 34 12.48 3.25 -8.06
CA ALA A 34 12.24 4.02 -9.28
C ALA A 34 13.53 4.66 -9.84
N PHE A 35 14.35 5.30 -9.01
CA PHE A 35 15.49 6.10 -9.47
C PHE A 35 16.85 5.39 -9.43
N THR A 36 16.99 4.26 -8.73
CA THR A 36 18.22 3.46 -8.81
C THR A 36 18.30 2.77 -10.18
N LYS A 37 19.41 2.99 -10.90
CA LYS A 37 19.69 2.27 -12.16
C LYS A 37 19.71 0.76 -11.88
N PRO A 38 18.95 -0.07 -12.62
CA PRO A 38 18.77 -1.49 -12.32
C PRO A 38 20.05 -2.33 -12.46
N GLY A 39 20.99 -1.87 -13.29
CA GLY A 39 22.30 -2.47 -13.53
C GLY A 39 22.43 -2.94 -14.96
N ASN A 40 23.41 -2.37 -15.67
CA ASN A 40 23.76 -2.74 -17.04
C ASN A 40 25.02 -3.64 -16.99
N PRO A 41 25.18 -4.60 -17.93
CA PRO A 41 26.40 -5.41 -17.97
C PRO A 41 27.63 -4.53 -18.29
N PRO A 42 28.78 -4.76 -17.62
CA PRO A 42 30.03 -4.12 -18.00
C PRO A 42 30.53 -4.68 -19.34
N GLN A 43 31.43 -3.94 -20.01
CA GLN A 43 31.98 -4.36 -21.31
C GLN A 43 32.87 -5.60 -21.19
N ASN A 44 33.75 -5.64 -20.18
CA ASN A 44 34.63 -6.77 -19.90
C ASN A 44 33.97 -7.70 -18.88
N VAL A 45 33.45 -8.83 -19.36
CA VAL A 45 32.73 -9.84 -18.56
C VAL A 45 33.44 -11.18 -18.67
N GLN A 46 33.83 -11.76 -17.53
CA GLN A 46 34.59 -13.01 -17.48
C GLN A 46 33.76 -14.23 -17.92
N GLU A 47 32.47 -14.25 -17.59
CA GLU A 47 31.54 -15.33 -17.96
C GLU A 47 30.48 -14.81 -18.92
N VAL A 48 30.38 -15.44 -20.10
CA VAL A 48 29.42 -15.08 -21.16
C VAL A 48 28.58 -16.30 -21.50
N VAL A 49 27.27 -16.21 -21.23
CA VAL A 49 26.33 -17.33 -21.49
C VAL A 49 25.73 -17.24 -22.90
N SER A 50 25.67 -16.02 -23.47
CA SER A 50 25.14 -15.76 -24.82
C SER A 50 25.49 -14.34 -25.27
N ILE A 51 25.28 -14.01 -26.55
CA ILE A 51 25.34 -12.63 -27.06
C ILE A 51 23.92 -12.07 -27.16
N CYS A 52 23.72 -10.81 -26.75
CA CYS A 52 22.47 -10.10 -27.01
C CYS A 52 22.41 -9.65 -28.48
N LYS A 53 21.43 -10.17 -29.24
CA LYS A 53 21.23 -9.80 -30.65
C LYS A 53 20.85 -8.32 -30.87
N LYS A 54 20.26 -7.66 -29.87
CA LYS A 54 19.82 -6.25 -29.95
C LYS A 54 20.91 -5.26 -29.54
N CYS A 55 21.65 -5.56 -28.47
CA CYS A 55 22.75 -4.71 -27.98
C CYS A 55 24.11 -5.05 -28.61
N ILE A 56 24.20 -6.14 -29.40
CA ILE A 56 25.44 -6.68 -29.98
C ILE A 56 26.56 -6.74 -28.93
N SER A 57 26.23 -7.29 -27.76
CA SER A 57 27.07 -7.26 -26.56
C SER A 57 27.02 -8.59 -25.82
N PRO A 58 28.10 -9.02 -25.14
CA PRO A 58 28.11 -10.23 -24.34
C PRO A 58 27.10 -10.13 -23.19
N LYS A 59 26.39 -11.23 -22.93
CA LYS A 59 25.36 -11.32 -21.91
C LYS A 59 25.85 -12.22 -20.75
N PRO A 60 26.18 -11.63 -19.59
CA PRO A 60 26.51 -12.39 -18.38
C PRO A 60 25.36 -13.30 -17.94
N PRO A 61 25.62 -14.25 -17.02
CA PRO A 61 24.56 -15.01 -16.37
C PRO A 61 23.45 -14.11 -15.82
N ARG A 62 22.22 -14.62 -15.82
CA ARG A 62 21.02 -13.96 -15.23
C ARG A 62 20.63 -12.61 -15.87
N THR A 63 21.35 -12.14 -16.87
CA THR A 63 21.11 -10.86 -17.55
C THR A 63 20.07 -11.04 -18.65
N HIS A 64 19.16 -10.09 -18.87
CA HIS A 64 18.18 -10.15 -19.98
C HIS A 64 18.01 -8.78 -20.65
N HIS A 65 17.69 -8.76 -21.95
CA HIS A 65 17.40 -7.51 -22.66
C HIS A 65 15.95 -7.09 -22.42
N CYS A 66 15.74 -5.87 -21.93
CA CYS A 66 14.42 -5.27 -21.88
C CYS A 66 14.21 -4.40 -23.12
N THR A 67 13.21 -4.73 -23.94
CA THR A 67 12.85 -3.91 -25.11
C THR A 67 12.39 -2.50 -24.72
N VAL A 68 11.72 -2.32 -23.58
CA VAL A 68 11.23 -1.01 -23.12
C VAL A 68 12.37 -0.13 -22.62
N CYS A 69 13.27 -0.66 -21.78
CA CYS A 69 14.47 0.05 -21.33
C CYS A 69 15.58 0.14 -22.41
N GLY A 70 15.37 -0.43 -23.60
CA GLY A 70 16.32 -0.43 -24.72
C GLY A 70 17.66 -1.16 -24.49
N THR A 71 17.85 -1.83 -23.35
CA THR A 71 19.17 -2.29 -22.89
C THR A 71 19.14 -3.64 -22.16
N CYS A 72 20.33 -4.22 -21.95
CA CYS A 72 20.51 -5.41 -21.12
C CYS A 72 20.56 -5.04 -19.63
N ILE A 73 19.77 -5.76 -18.84
CA ILE A 73 19.60 -5.57 -17.39
C ILE A 73 20.18 -6.79 -16.65
N LEU A 74 21.12 -6.54 -15.74
CA LEU A 74 21.71 -7.54 -14.86
C LEU A 74 20.66 -8.11 -13.90
N LYS A 75 20.64 -9.44 -13.72
CA LYS A 75 19.69 -10.16 -12.85
C LYS A 75 18.24 -9.63 -13.00
N MET A 76 17.81 -9.47 -14.25
CA MET A 76 16.51 -8.87 -14.57
C MET A 76 15.37 -9.71 -13.98
N ASP A 77 14.41 -9.03 -13.35
CA ASP A 77 13.16 -9.63 -12.91
C ASP A 77 12.03 -9.32 -13.89
N HIS A 78 11.71 -8.03 -14.07
CA HIS A 78 10.71 -7.54 -15.01
C HIS A 78 10.95 -6.06 -15.35
N HIS A 79 10.19 -5.52 -16.29
CA HIS A 79 10.03 -4.06 -16.42
C HIS A 79 8.75 -3.66 -15.69
N CYS A 80 8.83 -2.66 -14.81
CA CYS A 80 7.71 -2.24 -13.97
C CYS A 80 7.17 -0.88 -14.43
N PRO A 81 5.98 -0.82 -15.08
CA PRO A 81 5.39 0.45 -15.50
C PRO A 81 5.18 1.43 -14.33
N TRP A 82 4.80 0.91 -13.16
CA TRP A 82 4.57 1.67 -11.93
C TRP A 82 5.81 2.35 -11.35
N LEU A 83 7.02 1.91 -11.73
CA LEU A 83 8.28 2.55 -11.37
C LEU A 83 8.86 3.39 -12.52
N ASN A 84 8.27 3.31 -13.72
CA ASN A 84 8.89 3.72 -14.99
C ASN A 84 10.35 3.23 -15.14
N ASN A 85 10.65 2.03 -14.63
CA ASN A 85 12.01 1.49 -14.58
C ASN A 85 12.00 -0.04 -14.65
N CYS A 86 13.11 -0.60 -15.13
CA CYS A 86 13.37 -2.03 -15.04
C CYS A 86 13.69 -2.41 -13.58
N VAL A 87 13.28 -3.61 -13.15
CA VAL A 87 13.66 -4.21 -11.86
C VAL A 87 14.79 -5.21 -12.12
N GLY A 88 15.97 -4.93 -11.57
CA GLY A 88 17.21 -5.66 -11.81
C GLY A 88 18.14 -5.68 -10.58
N PHE A 89 19.38 -6.10 -10.79
CA PHE A 89 20.34 -6.43 -9.73
C PHE A 89 20.46 -5.40 -8.60
N TYR A 90 20.54 -4.09 -8.91
CA TYR A 90 20.77 -3.05 -7.90
C TYR A 90 19.50 -2.55 -7.21
N ASN A 91 18.33 -2.59 -7.87
CA ASN A 91 17.08 -2.01 -7.36
C ASN A 91 16.02 -3.03 -6.89
N HIS A 92 16.16 -4.32 -7.20
CA HIS A 92 15.19 -5.36 -6.83
C HIS A 92 14.95 -5.44 -5.31
N ARG A 93 15.96 -5.19 -4.46
CA ARG A 93 15.76 -5.13 -3.00
C ARG A 93 14.80 -4.02 -2.57
N TYR A 94 14.90 -2.85 -3.19
CA TYR A 94 14.05 -1.69 -2.89
C TYR A 94 12.64 -1.91 -3.43
N PHE A 95 12.49 -2.49 -4.62
CA PHE A 95 11.17 -2.88 -5.15
C PHE A 95 10.44 -3.85 -4.21
N PHE A 96 11.12 -4.90 -3.71
CA PHE A 96 10.48 -5.83 -2.78
C PHE A 96 10.10 -5.15 -1.45
N GLN A 97 10.98 -4.33 -0.89
CA GLN A 97 10.68 -3.57 0.34
C GLN A 97 9.54 -2.58 0.14
N PHE A 98 9.47 -1.89 -0.99
CA PHE A 98 8.35 -1.02 -1.37
C PHE A 98 7.02 -1.78 -1.38
N VAL A 99 6.95 -2.91 -2.09
CA VAL A 99 5.72 -3.74 -2.15
C VAL A 99 5.35 -4.26 -0.75
N PHE A 100 6.33 -4.69 0.05
CA PHE A 100 6.11 -5.19 1.40
C PHE A 100 5.57 -4.11 2.36
N TYR A 101 6.20 -2.92 2.38
CA TYR A 101 5.75 -1.82 3.24
C TYR A 101 4.43 -1.20 2.75
N MET A 102 4.18 -1.15 1.44
CA MET A 102 2.87 -0.75 0.90
C MET A 102 1.76 -1.73 1.30
N TRP A 103 2.00 -3.04 1.17
CA TRP A 103 1.07 -4.06 1.65
C TRP A 103 0.76 -3.92 3.15
N PHE A 104 1.81 -3.77 3.96
CA PHE A 104 1.63 -3.65 5.41
C PHE A 104 0.95 -2.33 5.80
N GLY A 105 1.24 -1.23 5.08
CA GLY A 105 0.58 0.07 5.23
C GLY A 105 -0.91 0.05 4.86
N THR A 106 -1.30 -0.64 3.78
CA THR A 106 -2.73 -0.76 3.40
C THR A 106 -3.51 -1.71 4.30
N VAL A 107 -2.88 -2.78 4.80
CA VAL A 107 -3.45 -3.60 5.88
C VAL A 107 -3.67 -2.76 7.14
N TYR A 108 -2.65 -2.01 7.57
CA TYR A 108 -2.72 -1.14 8.74
C TYR A 108 -3.81 -0.07 8.62
N ALA A 109 -3.91 0.60 7.47
CA ALA A 109 -4.94 1.60 7.20
C ALA A 109 -6.36 0.99 7.22
N SER A 110 -6.52 -0.22 6.68
CA SER A 110 -7.82 -0.93 6.73
C SER A 110 -8.20 -1.31 8.16
N VAL A 111 -7.25 -1.82 8.96
CA VAL A 111 -7.51 -2.18 10.37
C VAL A 111 -7.81 -0.95 11.22
N ALA A 112 -7.00 0.10 11.14
CA ALA A 112 -7.21 1.33 11.91
C ALA A 112 -8.47 2.12 11.48
N GLY A 113 -8.89 1.97 10.22
CA GLY A 113 -10.13 2.57 9.69
C GLY A 113 -11.39 1.74 9.87
N TYR A 114 -11.30 0.49 10.37
CA TYR A 114 -12.42 -0.46 10.35
C TYR A 114 -13.65 0.01 11.14
N ASP A 115 -13.47 0.58 12.33
CA ASP A 115 -14.60 1.04 13.16
C ASP A 115 -15.31 2.24 12.53
N VAL A 116 -14.54 3.16 11.92
CA VAL A 116 -15.08 4.32 11.19
C VAL A 116 -15.86 3.86 9.95
N PHE A 117 -15.28 2.96 9.17
CA PHE A 117 -15.95 2.32 8.04
C PHE A 117 -17.24 1.64 8.48
N LYS A 118 -17.20 0.83 9.55
CA LYS A 118 -18.37 0.09 10.06
C LYS A 118 -19.51 1.03 10.45
N GLN A 119 -19.21 2.15 11.11
CA GLN A 119 -20.22 3.13 11.50
C GLN A 119 -20.85 3.82 10.29
N HIS A 120 -20.04 4.24 9.32
CA HIS A 120 -20.51 4.87 8.09
C HIS A 120 -21.28 3.91 7.18
N PHE A 121 -20.83 2.65 7.06
CA PHE A 121 -21.41 1.67 6.14
C PHE A 121 -22.68 0.98 6.69
N PHE A 122 -22.74 0.73 8.01
CA PHE A 122 -23.88 0.03 8.63
C PHE A 122 -24.83 0.93 9.43
N GLY A 123 -24.56 2.24 9.54
CA GLY A 123 -25.58 3.23 9.94
C GLY A 123 -26.05 3.14 11.40
N ASN A 124 -25.13 2.99 12.36
CA ASN A 124 -25.48 3.22 13.77
C ASN A 124 -25.63 4.73 14.04
N LYS A 125 -26.62 5.12 14.87
CA LYS A 125 -26.98 6.54 15.12
C LYS A 125 -25.93 7.35 15.91
N GLU A 126 -24.87 6.70 16.38
CA GLU A 126 -23.76 7.29 17.14
C GLU A 126 -22.43 7.06 16.41
N LEU A 127 -21.62 8.12 16.29
CA LEU A 127 -20.32 8.08 15.64
C LEU A 127 -19.21 8.08 16.70
N ILE A 128 -18.50 6.97 16.82
CA ILE A 128 -17.39 6.77 17.75
C ILE A 128 -16.11 6.67 16.91
N VAL A 129 -15.64 7.82 16.44
CA VAL A 129 -14.43 7.91 15.59
C VAL A 129 -13.16 7.80 16.44
N PRO A 130 -12.27 6.83 16.20
CA PRO A 130 -10.98 6.75 16.88
C PRO A 130 -10.13 8.00 16.60
N SER A 131 -9.58 8.55 17.68
CA SER A 131 -8.93 9.85 17.70
C SER A 131 -7.60 9.95 16.94
N PHE A 132 -7.15 8.88 16.28
CA PHE A 132 -6.06 8.99 15.32
C PHE A 132 -6.43 9.86 14.11
N PHE A 133 -7.70 9.88 13.71
CA PHE A 133 -8.18 10.81 12.68
C PHE A 133 -8.34 12.25 13.19
N LEU A 134 -8.06 12.53 14.47
CA LEU A 134 -8.22 13.87 15.06
C LEU A 134 -7.50 15.00 14.31
N PRO A 135 -6.27 14.85 13.76
CA PRO A 135 -5.68 15.92 12.96
C PRO A 135 -6.45 16.21 11.67
N ILE A 136 -7.02 15.19 11.04
CA ILE A 136 -7.86 15.32 9.83
C ILE A 136 -9.24 15.88 10.21
N ASN A 137 -9.82 15.44 11.33
CA ASN A 137 -11.12 15.91 11.82
C ASN A 137 -11.06 17.33 12.40
N ILE A 138 -9.93 17.73 12.99
CA ILE A 138 -9.64 19.13 13.39
C ILE A 138 -9.35 19.97 12.16
N ALA A 139 -8.55 19.50 11.20
CA ALA A 139 -8.34 20.24 9.95
C ALA A 139 -9.65 20.40 9.16
N HIS A 140 -10.51 19.38 9.16
CA HIS A 140 -11.87 19.43 8.63
C HIS A 140 -12.70 20.45 9.43
N HIS A 141 -12.81 20.33 10.75
CA HIS A 141 -13.55 21.30 11.57
C HIS A 141 -13.06 22.74 11.41
N ILE A 142 -11.75 22.98 11.29
CA ILE A 142 -11.16 24.30 11.06
C ILE A 142 -11.47 24.79 9.64
N TRP A 143 -11.44 23.91 8.64
CA TRP A 143 -11.78 24.26 7.27
C TRP A 143 -13.27 24.58 7.12
N THR A 144 -14.15 23.73 7.66
CA THR A 144 -15.61 23.87 7.57
C THR A 144 -16.18 24.91 8.55
N SER A 145 -15.46 25.25 9.65
CA SER A 145 -15.81 26.42 10.47
C SER A 145 -15.40 27.75 9.85
N ASN A 146 -14.44 27.74 8.91
CA ASN A 146 -14.03 28.93 8.16
C ASN A 146 -14.84 29.15 6.87
N SER A 147 -15.62 28.15 6.43
CA SER A 147 -16.70 28.34 5.45
C SER A 147 -17.98 28.75 6.16
N GLU A 148 -18.13 30.05 6.43
CA GLU A 148 -19.38 30.60 6.98
C GLU A 148 -20.59 30.26 6.09
N TYR A 149 -21.45 29.35 6.55
CA TYR A 149 -22.84 29.31 6.11
C TYR A 149 -23.67 30.31 6.94
N GLN A 150 -23.44 31.61 6.73
CA GLN A 150 -24.45 32.62 7.06
C GLN A 150 -25.33 32.88 5.83
N THR A 151 -26.56 32.37 5.88
CA THR A 151 -27.83 32.85 5.26
C THR A 151 -28.78 31.66 5.10
N THR A 152 -30.03 31.59 5.57
CA THR A 152 -30.92 32.41 6.42
C THR A 152 -32.03 31.46 6.91
N ALA A 153 -32.62 31.54 8.12
CA ALA A 153 -32.42 32.41 9.28
C ALA A 153 -33.09 31.75 10.52
N ASN A 154 -33.13 32.44 11.66
CA ASN A 154 -33.99 32.16 12.83
C ASN A 154 -33.99 30.71 13.38
N ALA A 155 -32.82 30.20 13.79
CA ALA A 155 -32.73 28.97 14.57
C ALA A 155 -32.44 29.27 16.05
N THR A 156 -33.49 29.40 16.88
CA THR A 156 -33.36 29.34 18.34
C THR A 156 -33.01 27.93 18.79
N VAL A 157 -31.87 27.76 19.44
CA VAL A 157 -31.36 26.47 19.96
C VAL A 157 -32.29 25.92 21.05
N PRO A 158 -32.75 24.66 20.97
CA PRO A 158 -33.40 23.99 22.09
C PRO A 158 -32.34 23.33 22.99
N VAL A 159 -32.12 23.92 24.16
CA VAL A 159 -31.50 23.22 25.30
C VAL A 159 -32.50 22.21 25.85
N SER A 160 -32.02 21.06 26.33
CA SER A 160 -32.84 19.96 26.87
C SER A 160 -33.58 20.32 28.18
N PHE A 161 -34.61 21.15 28.10
CA PHE A 161 -35.66 21.33 29.12
C PHE A 161 -36.98 21.65 28.43
N GLY A 162 -38.11 21.17 28.98
CA GLY A 162 -39.42 21.32 28.36
C GLY A 162 -39.80 22.79 28.14
N VAL A 163 -40.17 23.14 26.92
CA VAL A 163 -40.56 24.51 26.56
C VAL A 163 -42.01 24.77 26.96
N THR A 164 -42.20 25.62 27.97
CA THR A 164 -43.52 26.09 28.40
C THR A 164 -43.88 27.37 27.65
N VAL A 165 -45.00 27.37 26.91
CA VAL A 165 -45.57 28.59 26.29
C VAL A 165 -46.97 28.82 26.86
N ASN A 166 -47.23 30.04 27.35
CA ASN A 166 -48.53 30.46 27.91
C ASN A 166 -49.15 29.46 28.92
N ASN A 167 -48.32 28.92 29.83
CA ASN A 167 -48.70 27.95 30.87
C ASN A 167 -49.43 26.68 30.38
N LYS A 168 -49.24 26.27 29.11
CA LYS A 168 -49.61 24.94 28.63
C LYS A 168 -48.40 24.14 28.18
N ILE A 169 -48.32 22.90 28.66
CA ILE A 169 -47.41 21.88 28.14
C ILE A 169 -48.03 21.37 26.83
N LEU A 170 -47.32 21.52 25.72
CA LEU A 170 -47.73 20.94 24.44
C LEU A 170 -47.30 19.46 24.39
N PRO A 171 -48.16 18.55 23.91
CA PRO A 171 -47.81 17.14 23.79
C PRO A 171 -46.76 16.95 22.68
N THR A 172 -45.87 15.98 22.87
CA THR A 172 -44.87 15.57 21.90
C THR A 172 -45.53 14.85 20.72
N SER A 173 -46.05 15.59 19.74
CA SER A 173 -46.30 15.04 18.42
C SER A 173 -44.98 14.82 17.69
N GLU A 174 -44.85 13.67 17.03
CA GLU A 174 -43.72 13.25 16.21
C GLU A 174 -43.38 14.29 15.14
N ALA A 175 -42.44 15.19 15.44
CA ALA A 175 -41.86 16.09 14.46
C ALA A 175 -40.70 15.36 13.80
N ASP A 176 -40.93 14.80 12.61
CA ASP A 176 -39.89 14.26 11.74
C ASP A 176 -38.91 15.38 11.37
N TYR A 177 -37.85 15.51 12.16
CA TYR A 177 -36.82 16.51 11.92
C TYR A 177 -35.95 16.03 10.76
N GLU A 178 -36.21 16.57 9.57
CA GLU A 178 -35.45 16.28 8.35
C GLU A 178 -34.01 16.81 8.49
N VAL A 179 -33.11 15.96 9.02
CA VAL A 179 -31.68 16.25 9.10
C VAL A 179 -31.10 16.26 7.69
N LYS A 180 -31.12 17.43 7.03
CA LYS A 180 -30.37 17.67 5.80
C LYS A 180 -28.87 17.51 6.06
N ALA A 181 -28.35 16.33 5.75
CA ALA A 181 -26.91 16.08 5.69
C ALA A 181 -26.28 17.07 4.70
N THR A 182 -25.22 17.76 5.13
CA THR A 182 -24.55 18.74 4.28
C THR A 182 -23.85 18.04 3.12
N LEU A 183 -23.49 18.81 2.09
CA LEU A 183 -22.70 18.28 0.97
C LEU A 183 -21.33 17.76 1.45
N GLU A 184 -20.76 18.39 2.48
CA GLU A 184 -19.49 17.99 3.10
C GLU A 184 -19.61 16.67 3.86
N ASP A 185 -20.69 16.46 4.61
CA ASP A 185 -20.99 15.19 5.29
C ASP A 185 -21.07 14.04 4.28
N GLN A 186 -21.71 14.28 3.13
CA GLN A 186 -21.83 13.30 2.05
C GLN A 186 -20.46 13.00 1.40
N PHE A 187 -19.61 14.00 1.18
CA PHE A 187 -18.26 13.80 0.68
C PHE A 187 -17.40 13.01 1.68
N LEU A 188 -17.44 13.34 2.97
CA LEU A 188 -16.70 12.64 4.03
C LEU A 188 -17.13 11.17 4.14
N HIS A 189 -18.45 10.92 4.11
CA HIS A 189 -19.04 9.58 4.11
C HIS A 189 -18.51 8.74 2.93
N ASN A 190 -18.62 9.27 1.71
CA ASN A 190 -18.15 8.61 0.50
C ASN A 190 -16.63 8.38 0.50
N ALA A 191 -15.85 9.34 1.00
CA ALA A 191 -14.39 9.24 1.08
C ALA A 191 -13.93 8.14 2.03
N ILE A 192 -14.56 8.01 3.21
CA ILE A 192 -14.24 6.97 4.20
C ILE A 192 -14.56 5.56 3.66
N ILE A 193 -15.72 5.39 3.01
CA ILE A 193 -16.09 4.10 2.40
C ILE A 193 -15.13 3.76 1.26
N LEU A 194 -14.84 4.71 0.36
CA LEU A 194 -13.90 4.51 -0.74
C LEU A 194 -12.49 4.17 -0.23
N GLN A 195 -12.00 4.88 0.78
CA GLN A 195 -10.69 4.64 1.38
C GLN A 195 -10.56 3.23 1.95
N PHE A 196 -11.55 2.76 2.71
CA PHE A 196 -11.52 1.40 3.28
C PHE A 196 -11.55 0.31 2.20
N LEU A 197 -12.43 0.46 1.20
CA LEU A 197 -12.55 -0.48 0.08
C LEU A 197 -11.27 -0.51 -0.77
N LEU A 198 -10.70 0.66 -1.07
CA LEU A 198 -9.46 0.80 -1.82
C LEU A 198 -8.28 0.19 -1.07
N CYS A 199 -8.06 0.54 0.20
CA CYS A 199 -6.99 -0.03 1.02
C CYS A 199 -7.12 -1.56 1.13
N THR A 200 -8.32 -2.09 1.33
CA THR A 200 -8.56 -3.54 1.43
C THR A 200 -8.27 -4.25 0.11
N GLY A 201 -8.75 -3.71 -1.03
CA GLY A 201 -8.48 -4.28 -2.36
C GLY A 201 -6.99 -4.25 -2.72
N VAL A 202 -6.30 -3.14 -2.43
CA VAL A 202 -4.86 -3.00 -2.64
C VAL A 202 -4.07 -3.92 -1.70
N ALA A 203 -4.49 -4.11 -0.46
CA ALA A 203 -3.87 -5.06 0.48
C ALA A 203 -3.91 -6.50 -0.03
N VAL A 204 -5.03 -6.95 -0.61
CA VAL A 204 -5.11 -8.28 -1.23
C VAL A 204 -4.18 -8.38 -2.44
N ALA A 205 -4.23 -7.41 -3.36
CA ALA A 205 -3.42 -7.42 -4.58
C ALA A 205 -1.90 -7.39 -4.29
N LEU A 206 -1.45 -6.50 -3.42
CA LEU A 206 -0.04 -6.39 -3.02
C LEU A 206 0.41 -7.55 -2.14
N GLY A 207 -0.46 -8.11 -1.30
CA GLY A 207 -0.16 -9.30 -0.51
C GLY A 207 0.16 -10.51 -1.40
N LEU A 208 -0.65 -10.76 -2.43
CA LEU A 208 -0.40 -11.81 -3.42
C LEU A 208 0.92 -11.59 -4.17
N LEU A 209 1.21 -10.34 -4.56
CA LEU A 209 2.47 -9.97 -5.22
C LEU A 209 3.69 -10.15 -4.29
N ALA A 210 3.59 -9.71 -3.03
CA ALA A 210 4.64 -9.87 -2.02
C ALA A 210 4.96 -11.34 -1.76
N ILE A 211 3.93 -12.19 -1.57
CA ILE A 211 4.07 -13.64 -1.38
C ILE A 211 4.72 -14.29 -2.61
N TRP A 212 4.35 -13.87 -3.81
CA TRP A 212 4.96 -14.35 -5.05
C TRP A 212 6.45 -14.04 -5.11
N HIS A 213 6.85 -12.78 -4.94
CA HIS A 213 8.27 -12.40 -4.94
C HIS A 213 9.05 -13.05 -3.77
N ALA A 214 8.46 -13.14 -2.58
CA ALA A 214 9.06 -13.84 -1.44
C ALA A 214 9.36 -15.31 -1.75
N ARG A 215 8.48 -16.00 -2.47
CA ARG A 215 8.69 -17.39 -2.95
C ARG A 215 9.79 -17.48 -4.02
N LEU A 216 9.94 -16.48 -4.89
CA LEU A 216 11.02 -16.39 -5.88
C LEU A 216 12.38 -16.19 -5.20
N ILE A 217 12.46 -15.20 -4.30
CA ILE A 217 13.64 -14.89 -3.48
C ILE A 217 14.05 -16.11 -2.67
N SER A 218 13.11 -16.77 -1.99
CA SER A 218 13.37 -17.99 -1.19
C SER A 218 13.99 -19.14 -2.01
N ARG A 219 13.78 -19.15 -3.34
CA ARG A 219 14.33 -20.14 -4.29
C ARG A 219 15.50 -19.61 -5.12
N GLY A 220 16.04 -18.43 -4.76
CA GLY A 220 17.21 -17.83 -5.39
C GLY A 220 17.02 -17.36 -6.84
N GLN A 221 15.78 -17.26 -7.35
CA GLN A 221 15.45 -17.01 -8.76
C GLN A 221 14.66 -15.70 -8.97
N THR A 222 14.72 -15.15 -10.18
CA THR A 222 13.84 -14.04 -10.65
C THR A 222 12.56 -14.56 -11.34
N SER A 223 11.63 -13.67 -11.66
CA SER A 223 10.41 -13.98 -12.42
C SER A 223 10.71 -14.59 -13.80
N ILE A 224 11.68 -14.04 -14.53
CA ILE A 224 12.14 -14.60 -15.82
C ILE A 224 12.76 -16.00 -15.61
N GLU A 225 13.61 -16.15 -14.60
CA GLU A 225 14.28 -17.42 -14.31
C GLU A 225 13.30 -18.50 -13.87
N GLN A 226 12.23 -18.17 -13.15
CA GLN A 226 11.17 -19.13 -12.84
C GLN A 226 10.56 -19.74 -14.11
N HIS A 227 10.29 -18.93 -15.14
CA HIS A 227 9.74 -19.41 -16.41
C HIS A 227 10.72 -20.35 -17.13
N ILE A 228 12.01 -20.01 -17.13
CA ILE A 228 13.09 -20.85 -17.68
C ILE A 228 13.21 -22.16 -16.88
N ASN A 229 13.30 -22.07 -15.56
CA ASN A 229 13.41 -23.20 -14.63
C ASN A 229 12.20 -24.15 -14.72
N ASN A 230 11.00 -23.62 -14.97
CA ASN A 230 9.80 -24.44 -15.19
C ASN A 230 9.89 -25.22 -16.51
N LYS A 231 10.35 -24.59 -17.61
CA LYS A 231 10.58 -25.26 -18.90
C LYS A 231 11.67 -26.33 -18.77
N GLU A 232 12.77 -26.03 -18.09
CA GLU A 232 13.86 -26.99 -17.85
C GLU A 232 13.44 -28.15 -16.96
N ARG A 233 12.62 -27.91 -15.93
CA ARG A 233 12.02 -28.97 -15.10
C ARG A 233 11.14 -29.90 -15.92
N ALA A 234 10.32 -29.38 -16.83
CA ALA A 234 9.52 -30.19 -17.74
C ALA A 234 10.40 -30.98 -18.74
N ARG A 235 11.46 -30.37 -19.28
CA ARG A 235 12.42 -31.00 -20.21
C ARG A 235 13.19 -32.15 -19.55
N LEU A 236 13.65 -31.96 -18.31
CA LEU A 236 14.41 -32.97 -17.57
C LEU A 236 13.50 -34.08 -17.02
N LYS A 237 12.25 -33.78 -16.62
CA LYS A 237 11.27 -34.80 -16.22
C LYS A 237 11.04 -35.83 -17.34
N LYS A 238 10.95 -35.40 -18.61
CA LYS A 238 10.86 -36.31 -19.78
C LYS A 238 12.09 -37.21 -19.98
N LYS A 239 13.23 -36.90 -19.35
CA LYS A 239 14.48 -37.67 -19.40
C LYS A 239 14.77 -38.41 -18.08
N ASN A 240 13.78 -38.55 -17.19
CA ASN A 240 13.94 -39.07 -15.83
C ASN A 240 15.09 -38.40 -15.03
N ARG A 241 15.29 -37.09 -15.24
CA ARG A 241 16.27 -36.28 -14.51
C ARG A 241 15.58 -35.18 -13.70
N VAL A 242 16.16 -34.83 -12.55
CA VAL A 242 15.65 -33.78 -11.67
C VAL A 242 16.36 -32.45 -11.99
N PHE A 243 15.58 -31.37 -12.17
CA PHE A 243 16.13 -30.02 -12.29
C PHE A 243 16.52 -29.46 -10.91
N LYS A 244 17.79 -29.07 -10.74
CA LYS A 244 18.32 -28.31 -9.60
C LYS A 244 18.63 -26.89 -10.06
N ASN A 245 18.11 -25.88 -9.36
CA ASN A 245 18.45 -24.48 -9.64
C ASN A 245 19.90 -24.20 -9.18
N PRO A 246 20.84 -23.78 -10.05
CA PRO A 246 22.21 -23.48 -9.65
C PRO A 246 22.32 -22.26 -8.71
N TYR A 247 21.30 -21.40 -8.67
CA TYR A 247 21.29 -20.21 -7.82
C TYR A 247 20.45 -20.35 -6.54
N ASP A 248 19.97 -21.55 -6.23
CA ASP A 248 19.29 -21.83 -4.96
C ASP A 248 20.29 -22.35 -3.93
N PHE A 249 20.64 -21.48 -2.98
CA PHE A 249 21.58 -21.77 -1.89
C PHE A 249 20.86 -22.09 -0.57
N GLY A 250 19.56 -22.36 -0.60
CA GLY A 250 18.70 -22.52 0.56
C GLY A 250 18.13 -21.19 1.06
N VAL A 251 16.91 -21.24 1.60
CA VAL A 251 16.06 -20.07 1.90
C VAL A 251 16.80 -18.95 2.63
N ILE A 252 17.41 -19.25 3.79
CA ILE A 252 18.09 -18.25 4.63
C ILE A 252 19.24 -17.56 3.87
N LYS A 253 20.06 -18.32 3.14
CA LYS A 253 21.19 -17.76 2.38
C LYS A 253 20.71 -16.96 1.18
N ASN A 254 19.66 -17.41 0.49
CA ASN A 254 19.04 -16.66 -0.60
C ASN A 254 18.51 -15.29 -0.12
N TRP A 255 17.85 -15.23 1.05
CA TRP A 255 17.39 -13.97 1.65
C TRP A 255 18.54 -13.06 2.10
N LYS A 256 19.57 -13.59 2.77
CA LYS A 256 20.77 -12.80 3.14
C LYS A 256 21.47 -12.20 1.90
N LEU A 257 21.60 -12.98 0.83
CA LEU A 257 22.17 -12.53 -0.46
C LEU A 257 21.28 -11.53 -1.21
N PHE A 258 19.96 -11.60 -1.03
CA PHE A 258 19.00 -10.66 -1.63
C PHE A 258 18.98 -9.30 -0.91
N LEU A 259 18.92 -9.33 0.42
CA LEU A 259 18.90 -8.13 1.26
C LEU A 259 20.28 -7.45 1.35
N GLY A 260 21.36 -8.17 1.03
CA GLY A 260 22.74 -7.65 1.12
C GLY A 260 23.29 -7.66 2.55
N ILE A 261 22.80 -8.56 3.40
CA ILE A 261 23.24 -8.74 4.79
C ILE A 261 24.54 -9.56 4.85
N ASP A 262 24.75 -10.46 3.88
CA ASP A 262 25.98 -11.23 3.76
C ASP A 262 27.10 -10.34 3.17
N LYS A 263 28.11 -10.04 3.99
CA LYS A 263 29.25 -9.17 3.62
C LYS A 263 30.36 -9.91 2.85
N ASN A 264 30.29 -11.24 2.75
CA ASN A 264 31.31 -12.05 2.09
C ASN A 264 31.08 -12.14 0.57
N ARG A 265 31.10 -10.98 -0.11
CA ARG A 265 31.03 -10.84 -1.58
C ARG A 265 32.32 -10.27 -2.14
#